data_AF-A0A6B3RK04-F1
#
_entry.id   AF-A0A6B3RK04-F1
#
_cell.length_a   1.000
_cell.length_b   1.000
_cell.length_c   1.000
_cell.angle_alpha   90.00
_cell.angle_beta   90.00
_cell.angle_gamma   90.00
#
_symmetry.space_group_name_H-M   'P 1'
#
loop_
_entity.id
_entity.type
_entity.pdbx_description
1 polymer ?
#
loop_
_entity_poly.entity_id
_entity_poly.type
_entity_poly.pdbx_seq_one_letter_code
_entity_poly.pdbx_strand_id
1 'polypeptide(L)' 'MTTPYLHGNHDPCPACEMRREVQSTAPIIRDAIPCNVCGGCGYLPLSDAEIVRRTCIEARRLY' A
#
# COMPACT_ATOMS: atom_id res chain seq x y z
N MET A 1 -3.88 -11.08 3.88
CA MET A 1 -3.55 -10.81 2.47
C MET A 1 -2.03 -10.78 2.37
N THR A 2 -1.44 -11.71 1.62
CA THR A 2 0.00 -11.76 1.37
C THR A 2 0.34 -10.80 0.24
N THR A 3 1.19 -9.82 0.50
CA THR A 3 1.70 -8.93 -0.54
C THR A 3 2.89 -9.61 -1.23
N PRO A 4 3.24 -9.25 -2.48
CA PRO A 4 4.42 -9.80 -3.14
C PRO A 4 5.73 -9.23 -2.56
N TYR A 5 5.65 -8.31 -1.59
CA TYR A 5 6.79 -7.60 -1.03
C TYR A 5 7.25 -8.23 0.29
N LEU A 6 8.54 -8.08 0.59
CA LEU A 6 9.06 -8.41 1.91
C LEU A 6 8.38 -7.54 2.98
N HIS A 7 8.23 -8.11 4.18
CA HIS A 7 7.59 -7.46 5.30
C HIS A 7 8.29 -6.13 5.63
N GLY A 8 7.52 -5.04 5.73
CA GLY A 8 8.04 -3.69 6.02
C GLY A 8 8.61 -2.94 4.82
N ASN A 9 8.70 -3.56 3.64
CA ASN A 9 9.29 -2.94 2.43
C ASN A 9 8.25 -2.31 1.50
N HIS A 10 7.04 -2.08 1.99
CA HIS A 10 5.92 -1.55 1.21
C HIS A 10 4.96 -0.78 2.10
N ASP A 11 4.27 0.19 1.50
CA ASP A 11 3.19 0.94 2.14
C ASP A 11 1.85 0.60 1.47
N PRO A 12 0.71 0.75 2.18
CA PRO A 12 -0.61 0.75 1.55
C PRO A 12 -0.70 1.80 0.44
N CYS A 13 -1.44 1.50 -0.62
CA CYS A 13 -1.65 2.47 -1.69
C CYS A 13 -2.65 3.55 -1.22
N PRO A 14 -2.25 4.83 -1.12
CA PRO A 14 -3.14 5.89 -0.62
C PRO A 14 -4.33 6.13 -1.54
N ALA A 15 -4.17 5.93 -2.85
CA ALA A 15 -5.27 6.04 -3.81
C ALA A 15 -6.33 4.93 -3.62
N CYS A 16 -5.92 3.74 -3.17
CA CYS A 16 -6.85 2.67 -2.84
C CYS A 16 -7.60 2.94 -1.54
N GLU A 17 -6.93 3.52 -0.53
CA GLU A 17 -7.58 3.94 0.71
C GLU A 17 -8.63 5.02 0.43
N MET A 18 -8.27 6.05 -0.33
CA MET A 18 -9.19 7.11 -0.72
C MET A 18 -10.36 6.59 -1.59
N ARG A 19 -10.12 5.62 -2.48
CA ARG A 19 -11.20 4.98 -3.25
C ARG A 19 -12.19 4.23 -2.36
N ARG A 20 -11.75 3.62 -1.25
CA ARG A 20 -12.64 2.92 -0.30
C ARG A 20 -13.57 3.89 0.42
N GLU A 21 -13.11 5.10 0.74
CA GLU A 21 -13.95 6.13 1.36
C GLU A 21 -15.07 6.63 0.44
N VAL A 22 -14.85 6.60 -0.88
CA VAL A 22 -15.78 7.10 -1.90
C VAL A 22 -16.62 5.97 -2.53
N GLN A 23 -16.51 4.73 -2.04
CA GLN A 23 -17.31 3.62 -2.57
C GLN A 23 -18.79 3.85 -2.26
N SER A 24 -19.54 4.19 -3.31
CA SER A 24 -21.00 4.19 -3.29
C SER A 24 -21.50 2.81 -2.88
N THR A 25 -22.32 2.75 -1.83
CA THR A 25 -22.98 1.53 -1.33
C THR A 25 -24.16 1.09 -2.20
N ALA A 26 -24.39 1.75 -3.33
CA ALA A 26 -25.44 1.38 -4.26
C ALA A 26 -25.21 -0.07 -4.77
N PRO A 27 -26.26 -0.89 -4.88
CA PRO A 27 -26.18 -2.31 -5.24
C PRO A 27 -25.84 -2.56 -6.73
N ILE A 28 -25.17 -1.61 -7.38
CA ILE A 28 -24.72 -1.73 -8.76
C ILE A 28 -23.38 -2.45 -8.74
N ILE A 29 -23.39 -3.70 -9.22
CA ILE A 29 -22.15 -4.46 -9.46
C ILE A 29 -21.41 -3.75 -10.59
N ARG A 30 -20.27 -3.12 -10.27
CA ARG A 30 -19.35 -2.54 -11.23
C ARG A 30 -18.13 -3.44 -11.33
N ASP A 31 -17.61 -3.62 -12.53
CA ASP A 31 -16.34 -4.33 -12.72
C ASP A 31 -15.23 -3.62 -11.93
N ALA A 32 -14.37 -4.43 -11.31
CA ALA A 32 -13.26 -3.91 -10.52
C ALA A 32 -12.22 -3.28 -11.44
N ILE A 33 -12.26 -1.96 -11.58
CA ILE A 33 -11.25 -1.21 -12.35
C ILE A 33 -9.95 -1.17 -11.52
N PRO A 34 -8.83 -1.73 -12.03
CA PRO A 34 -7.57 -1.72 -11.31
C PRO A 34 -7.12 -0.29 -11.02
N CYS A 35 -6.46 -0.08 -9.88
CA CYS A 35 -5.97 1.23 -9.51
C CYS A 35 -4.79 1.62 -10.41
N ASN A 36 -4.83 2.82 -11.01
CA ASN A 36 -3.76 3.31 -11.87
C ASN A 36 -2.42 3.52 -11.14
N VAL A 37 -2.46 3.66 -9.81
CA VAL A 37 -1.26 3.92 -8.99
C VAL A 37 -0.55 2.63 -8.60
N CYS A 38 -1.29 1.65 -8.08
CA CYS A 38 -0.70 0.37 -7.62
C CYS A 38 -0.97 -0.81 -8.55
N GLY A 39 -1.57 -0.59 -9.73
CA GLY A 39 -1.95 -1.65 -10.67
C GLY A 39 -3.00 -2.64 -10.14
N GLY A 40 -3.69 -2.31 -9.03
CA GLY A 40 -4.61 -3.23 -8.35
C GLY A 40 -3.97 -4.08 -7.26
N CYS A 41 -2.67 -3.95 -6.98
CA CYS A 41 -2.01 -4.70 -5.90
C CYS A 41 -2.38 -4.20 -4.49
N GLY A 42 -2.86 -2.95 -4.38
CA GLY A 42 -3.25 -2.34 -3.09
C GLY A 42 -2.08 -1.83 -2.24
N TYR A 43 -0.84 -2.08 -2.66
CA TYR A 43 0.39 -1.70 -1.97
C TYR A 43 1.38 -1.08 -2.95
N LEU A 44 2.30 -0.27 -2.44
CA LEU A 44 3.38 0.35 -3.19
C LEU A 44 4.73 -0.05 -2.57
N PRO A 45 5.70 -0.50 -3.38
CA PRO A 45 7.03 -0.82 -2.87
C PRO A 45 7.74 0.46 -2.42
N LEU A 46 8.47 0.35 -1.32
CA LEU A 46 9.41 1.38 -0.91
C LEU A 46 10.66 1.33 -1.79
N SER A 47 11.33 2.47 -1.94
CA SER A 47 12.67 2.49 -2.52
C SER A 47 13.67 1.89 -1.54
N ASP A 48 14.77 1.34 -2.05
CA ASP A 48 15.84 0.78 -1.22
C ASP A 48 16.37 1.78 -0.18
N ALA A 49 16.51 3.05 -0.58
CA ALA A 49 16.94 4.13 0.31
C ALA A 49 15.96 4.35 1.47
N GLU A 50 14.66 4.27 1.20
CA GLU A 50 13.61 4.45 2.21
C GLU A 50 13.53 3.26 3.16
N ILE A 51 13.70 2.04 2.65
CA ILE A 51 13.79 0.81 3.45
C ILE A 51 14.93 0.95 4.46
N VAL A 52 16.15 1.23 3.99
CA VAL A 52 17.33 1.39 4.85
C VAL A 52 17.11 2.49 5.88
N ARG A 53 16.56 3.65 5.46
CA ARG A 53 16.28 4.78 6.36
C ARG A 53 15.34 4.38 7.50
N ARG A 54 14.22 3.72 7.18
CA ARG A 54 13.23 3.30 8.19
C ARG A 54 13.81 2.25 9.14
N THR A 55 14.55 1.27 8.61
CA THR A 55 15.22 0.26 9.44
C THR A 55 16.22 0.88 10.42
N CYS A 56 17.03 1.84 9.97
CA CYS A 56 17.96 2.56 10.84
C CYS A 56 17.25 3.35 11.95
N ILE A 57 16.11 4.00 11.63
CA ILE A 57 15.31 4.72 12.64
C ILE A 57 14.76 3.77 13.69
N GLU A 58 14.23 2.62 13.27
CA GLU A 58 13.67 1.64 14.20
C GLU A 58 14.77 0.98 15.05
N ALA A 59 15.92 0.65 14.47
CA ALA A 59 17.06 0.14 15.21
C ALA A 59 17.52 1.11 16.32
N ARG A 60 17.54 2.42 16.06
CA ARG A 60 17.87 3.47 17.05
C ARG A 60 16.86 3.59 18.19
N ARG A 61 15.65 3.04 18.04
CA ARG A 61 14.66 3.02 19.13
C ARG A 61 14.82 1.81 20.04
N LEU A 62 15.38 0.73 19.50
CA LEU A 62 15.52 -0.55 20.19
C LEU A 62 16.86 -0.69 20.94
N TYR A 63 17.90 -0.01 20.46
CA TYR A 63 19.26 -0.01 21.02
C TYR A 63 19.70 1.40 21.40
#